data_AF-A0A268NWG7-F1
#
_entry.id   AF-A0A268NWG7-F1
#
_cell.length_a   1.000
_cell.length_b   1.000
_cell.length_c   1.000
_cell.angle_alpha   90.00
_cell.angle_beta   90.00
_cell.angle_gamma   90.00
#
_symmetry.space_group_name_H-M   'P 1'
#
loop_
_entity.id
_entity.type
_entity.pdbx_description
1 polymer ?
#
loop_
_entity_poly.entity_id
_entity_poly.type
_entity_poly.pdbx_seq_one_letter_code
_entity_poly.pdbx_strand_id
1 'polypeptide(L)'
;MSKIIKRKYKQVRKEFKADLLCKCQENKALAMLIIETYTAWQHKRHITQIWGMFKNPAYKDFQRDYSDNLMGKHLTGRIDIFRSLYFCERDLYHKYRYKIPETLAMGDALGIAYKTLRPKKQNACTSG
;
A
#
# COMPACT_ATOMS: atom_id res chain seq x y z
N MET A 1 17.73 2.84 -3.13
CA MET A 1 17.07 4.11 -2.70
C MET A 1 18.06 4.90 -1.82
N SER A 2 18.46 6.11 -2.23
CA SER A 2 19.53 6.90 -1.59
C SER A 2 19.25 7.21 -0.10
N LYS A 3 20.29 7.21 0.74
CA LYS A 3 20.23 7.58 2.17
C LYS A 3 19.60 8.97 2.39
N ILE A 4 19.79 9.88 1.43
CA ILE A 4 19.29 11.26 1.45
C ILE A 4 17.76 11.28 1.40
N ILE A 5 17.17 10.50 0.48
CA ILE A 5 15.71 10.40 0.32
C ILE A 5 15.06 9.83 1.58
N LYS A 6 15.69 8.83 2.21
CA LYS A 6 15.19 8.24 3.46
C LYS A 6 15.16 9.25 4.61
N ARG A 7 16.18 10.14 4.69
CA ARG A 7 16.24 11.21 5.70
C ARG A 7 15.19 12.29 5.44
N LYS A 8 15.02 12.73 4.18
CA LYS A 8 14.06 13.76 3.79
C LYS A 8 12.64 13.51 4.31
N TYR A 9 12.15 12.27 4.18
CA TYR A 9 10.78 11.93 4.56
C TYR A 9 10.67 11.32 5.97
N LYS A 10 11.76 11.22 6.73
CA LYS A 10 11.80 10.45 7.99
C LYS A 10 10.74 10.93 9.00
N GLN A 11 10.65 12.24 9.20
CA GLN A 11 9.75 12.84 10.18
C GLN A 11 8.29 12.65 9.79
N VAL A 12 7.93 13.08 8.57
CA VAL A 12 6.56 12.96 8.05
C VAL A 12 6.08 11.51 8.03
N ARG A 13 6.95 10.55 7.69
CA ARG A 13 6.61 9.11 7.72
C ARG A 13 6.39 8.59 9.15
N LYS A 14 7.07 9.15 10.15
CA LYS A 14 6.86 8.77 11.55
C LYS A 14 5.48 9.23 12.03
N GLU A 15 5.11 10.46 11.70
CA GLU A 15 3.79 11.04 11.98
C GLU A 15 2.68 10.27 11.26
N PHE A 16 2.85 10.01 9.96
CA PHE A 16 1.90 9.22 9.18
C PHE A 16 1.62 7.86 9.79
N LYS A 17 2.66 7.13 10.22
CA LYS A 17 2.49 5.83 10.87
C LYS A 17 1.77 5.90 12.21
N ALA A 18 1.99 6.97 12.98
CA ALA A 18 1.32 7.15 14.26
C ALA A 18 -0.17 7.41 14.06
N ASP A 19 -0.51 8.36 13.18
CA ASP A 19 -1.90 8.70 12.88
C ASP A 19 -2.65 7.50 12.28
N LEU A 20 -2.02 6.80 11.33
CA LEU A 20 -2.61 5.63 10.68
C LEU A 20 -2.80 4.47 11.66
N LEU A 21 -1.90 4.31 12.63
CA LEU A 21 -2.06 3.29 13.67
C LEU A 21 -3.29 3.57 14.52
N CYS A 22 -3.52 4.82 14.91
CA CYS A 22 -4.72 5.23 15.65
C CYS A 22 -5.98 4.84 14.88
N LYS A 23 -6.06 5.24 13.60
CA LYS A 23 -7.21 4.95 12.74
C LYS A 23 -7.43 3.46 12.49
N CYS A 24 -6.37 2.70 12.25
CA CYS A 24 -6.49 1.24 12.09
C CYS A 24 -6.90 0.53 13.38
N GLN A 25 -6.55 1.06 14.56
CA GLN A 25 -6.98 0.50 15.85
C GLN A 25 -8.45 0.79 16.14
N GLU A 26 -8.93 1.98 15.79
CA GLU A 26 -10.35 2.36 15.85
C GLU A 26 -11.18 1.52 14.86
N ASN A 27 -10.68 1.33 13.64
CA ASN A 27 -11.36 0.62 12.57
C ASN A 27 -10.47 -0.45 11.93
N LYS A 28 -10.66 -1.70 12.34
CA LYS A 28 -9.90 -2.83 11.77
C LYS A 28 -10.20 -3.08 10.28
N ALA A 29 -11.36 -2.66 9.78
CA ALA A 29 -11.67 -2.78 8.36
C ALA A 29 -10.75 -1.91 7.50
N LEU A 30 -10.30 -0.76 8.01
CA LEU A 30 -9.28 0.06 7.35
C LEU A 30 -7.94 -0.69 7.21
N ALA A 31 -7.52 -1.42 8.25
CA ALA A 31 -6.32 -2.25 8.18
C ALA A 31 -6.45 -3.34 7.10
N MET A 32 -7.62 -3.97 6.99
CA MET A 32 -7.87 -4.96 5.93
C MET A 32 -7.86 -4.31 4.54
N LEU A 33 -8.52 -3.16 4.37
CA LEU A 33 -8.53 -2.41 3.12
C LEU A 33 -7.11 -2.06 2.65
N ILE A 34 -6.21 -1.70 3.56
CA ILE A 34 -4.81 -1.42 3.24
C ILE A 34 -4.11 -2.66 2.69
N ILE A 35 -4.35 -3.84 3.29
CA ILE A 35 -3.79 -5.11 2.79
C ILE A 35 -4.35 -5.43 1.40
N GLU A 36 -5.66 -5.32 1.21
CA GLU A 36 -6.28 -5.56 -0.11
C GLU A 36 -5.78 -4.59 -1.17
N THR A 37 -5.62 -3.31 -0.82
CA THR A 37 -5.02 -2.29 -1.69
C THR A 37 -3.59 -2.69 -2.09
N TYR A 38 -2.79 -3.20 -1.14
CA TYR A 38 -1.45 -3.70 -1.43
C TYR A 38 -1.45 -4.93 -2.34
N THR A 39 -2.32 -5.90 -2.07
CA THR A 39 -2.44 -7.13 -2.87
C THR A 39 -2.81 -6.80 -4.31
N ALA A 40 -3.80 -5.93 -4.51
CA ALA A 40 -4.18 -5.46 -5.83
C ALA A 40 -3.04 -4.67 -6.52
N TRP A 41 -2.27 -3.89 -5.77
CA TRP A 41 -1.06 -3.24 -6.27
C TRP A 41 0.05 -4.23 -6.68
N GLN A 42 0.19 -5.38 -6.00
CA GLN A 42 1.12 -6.45 -6.37
C GLN A 42 0.64 -7.28 -7.57
N HIS A 43 -0.66 -7.63 -7.62
CA HIS A 43 -1.24 -8.36 -8.77
C HIS A 43 -0.97 -7.64 -10.08
N LYS A 44 -1.08 -6.30 -10.07
CA LYS A 44 -0.69 -5.43 -11.18
C LYS A 44 0.75 -5.66 -11.66
N ARG A 45 1.71 -5.85 -10.75
CA ARG A 45 3.12 -6.12 -11.08
C ARG A 45 3.33 -7.56 -11.55
N HIS A 46 2.57 -8.48 -10.97
CA HIS A 46 2.67 -9.91 -11.24
C HIS A 46 2.30 -10.25 -12.69
N ILE A 47 1.28 -9.62 -13.27
CA ILE A 47 0.88 -9.83 -14.68
C ILE A 47 2.05 -9.55 -15.63
N THR A 48 2.76 -8.44 -15.42
CA THR A 48 3.97 -8.12 -16.19
C THR A 48 5.13 -9.09 -15.92
N GLN A 49 5.24 -9.71 -14.75
CA GLN A 49 6.28 -10.69 -14.48
C GLN A 49 6.00 -12.03 -15.17
N ILE A 50 4.76 -12.51 -15.12
CA ILE A 50 4.31 -13.73 -15.80
C ILE A 50 4.59 -13.62 -17.31
N TRP A 51 4.24 -12.49 -17.93
CA TRP A 51 4.53 -12.27 -19.34
C TRP A 51 6.03 -12.23 -19.67
N GLY A 52 6.85 -11.70 -18.77
CA GLY A 52 8.31 -11.74 -18.91
C GLY A 52 8.90 -13.16 -18.80
N MET A 53 8.27 -14.05 -18.01
CA MET A 53 8.72 -15.44 -17.84
C MET A 53 8.54 -16.27 -19.11
N PHE A 54 7.55 -15.95 -19.95
CA PHE A 54 7.37 -16.60 -21.26
C PHE A 54 8.45 -16.23 -22.30
N LYS A 55 9.51 -15.49 -21.91
CA LYS A 55 10.58 -14.99 -22.80
C LYS A 55 10.03 -14.37 -24.09
N ASN A 56 8.91 -13.65 -23.98
CA ASN A 56 8.27 -13.07 -25.15
C ASN A 56 9.13 -11.92 -25.71
N PRO A 57 9.62 -12.01 -26.97
CA PRO A 57 10.40 -10.93 -27.58
C PRO A 57 9.61 -9.62 -27.71
N ALA A 58 8.27 -9.68 -27.75
CA ALA A 58 7.37 -8.53 -27.75
C ALA A 58 7.06 -7.98 -26.34
N TYR A 59 7.78 -8.40 -25.30
CA TYR A 59 7.52 -8.00 -23.90
C TYR A 59 7.44 -6.48 -23.72
N LYS A 60 8.33 -5.72 -24.37
CA LYS A 60 8.37 -4.26 -24.24
C LYS A 60 7.14 -3.59 -24.84
N ASP A 61 6.70 -4.05 -26.02
CA ASP A 61 5.50 -3.55 -26.68
C ASP A 61 4.25 -3.93 -25.89
N PHE A 62 4.16 -5.18 -25.41
CA PHE A 62 3.09 -5.61 -24.52
C PHE A 62 3.04 -4.77 -23.24
N GLN A 63 4.19 -4.52 -22.58
CA GLN A 63 4.23 -3.73 -21.36
C GLN A 63 3.72 -2.31 -21.60
N ARG A 64 4.11 -1.69 -22.72
CA ARG A 64 3.62 -0.37 -23.12
C ARG A 64 2.12 -0.41 -23.39
N ASP A 65 1.66 -1.31 -24.25
CA ASP A 65 0.26 -1.37 -24.67
C ASP A 65 -0.68 -1.75 -23.51
N TYR A 66 -0.24 -2.64 -22.62
CA TYR A 66 -0.93 -2.93 -21.36
C TYR A 66 -1.00 -1.69 -20.46
N SER A 67 0.07 -0.90 -20.42
CA SER A 67 0.12 0.34 -19.63
C SER A 67 -0.68 1.50 -20.24
N ASP A 68 -0.87 1.55 -21.55
CA ASP A 68 -1.57 2.65 -22.20
C ASP A 68 -3.06 2.35 -22.42
N ASN A 69 -3.41 1.08 -22.61
CA ASN A 69 -4.77 0.66 -22.95
C ASN A 69 -5.53 0.03 -21.78
N LEU A 70 -4.84 -0.68 -20.87
CA LEU A 70 -5.48 -1.44 -19.79
C LEU A 70 -5.27 -0.81 -18.41
N MET A 71 -4.11 -0.20 -18.15
CA MET A 71 -3.83 0.50 -16.89
C MET A 71 -4.66 1.77 -16.72
N GLY A 72 -5.30 1.92 -15.56
CA GLY A 72 -6.00 3.16 -15.18
C GLY A 72 -7.32 3.41 -15.90
N LYS A 73 -7.64 2.61 -16.93
CA LYS A 73 -8.94 2.55 -17.64
C LYS A 73 -9.82 1.43 -17.05
N HIS A 74 -10.98 1.18 -17.68
CA HIS A 74 -12.11 0.37 -17.18
C HIS A 74 -11.79 -0.98 -16.51
N LEU A 75 -10.65 -1.63 -16.81
CA LEU A 75 -10.31 -2.96 -16.28
C LEU A 75 -9.39 -2.95 -15.05
N THR A 76 -8.53 -1.94 -14.90
CA THR A 76 -7.62 -1.83 -13.74
C THR A 76 -7.64 -0.41 -13.22
N GLY A 77 -8.66 -0.09 -12.42
CA GLY A 77 -8.79 1.23 -11.82
C GLY A 77 -7.53 1.64 -11.04
N ARG A 78 -7.44 2.93 -10.71
CA ARG A 78 -6.35 3.44 -9.88
C ARG A 78 -6.39 2.81 -8.49
N ILE A 79 -5.42 1.93 -8.19
CA ILE A 79 -5.25 1.23 -6.92
C ILE A 79 -4.01 1.81 -6.25
N ASP A 80 -4.22 2.84 -5.44
CA ASP A 80 -3.17 3.40 -4.61
C ASP A 80 -3.67 3.73 -3.20
N ILE A 81 -2.74 3.71 -2.25
CA ILE A 81 -3.04 3.91 -0.84
C ILE A 81 -3.74 5.25 -0.58
N PHE A 82 -3.38 6.30 -1.30
CA PHE A 82 -3.97 7.61 -1.07
C PHE A 82 -5.39 7.68 -1.64
N ARG A 83 -5.72 6.98 -2.72
CA ARG A 83 -7.10 6.84 -3.17
C ARG A 83 -7.94 6.11 -2.12
N SER A 84 -7.44 5.02 -1.56
CA SER A 84 -8.14 4.32 -0.46
C SER A 84 -8.35 5.25 0.74
N LEU A 85 -7.33 6.01 1.13
CA LEU A 85 -7.45 7.01 2.20
C LEU A 85 -8.41 8.15 1.85
N TYR A 86 -8.50 8.61 0.60
CA TYR A 86 -9.43 9.67 0.22
C TYR A 86 -10.89 9.29 0.52
N PHE A 87 -11.26 8.03 0.34
CA PHE A 87 -12.62 7.55 0.58
C PHE A 87 -12.88 7.13 2.03
N CYS A 88 -11.87 6.62 2.73
CA CYS A 88 -12.07 6.05 4.08
C CYS A 88 -11.57 6.97 5.20
N GLU A 89 -10.55 7.79 4.97
CA GLU A 89 -9.87 8.62 5.96
C GLU A 89 -9.36 9.92 5.32
N ARG A 90 -10.32 10.80 4.96
CA ARG A 90 -10.07 12.00 4.16
C ARG A 90 -9.05 12.95 4.80
N ASP A 91 -9.03 13.02 6.13
CA ASP A 91 -8.08 13.83 6.89
C ASP A 91 -6.63 13.37 6.68
N LEU A 92 -6.40 12.05 6.72
CA LEU A 92 -5.09 11.47 6.43
C LEU A 92 -4.67 11.72 4.99
N TYR A 93 -5.62 11.64 4.05
CA TYR A 93 -5.36 11.94 2.65
C TYR A 93 -4.84 13.37 2.46
N HIS A 94 -5.59 14.37 2.95
CA HIS A 94 -5.21 15.78 2.79
C HIS A 94 -3.90 16.10 3.53
N LYS A 95 -3.67 15.49 4.68
CA LYS A 95 -2.45 15.72 5.48
C LYS A 95 -1.19 15.21 4.79
N TYR A 96 -1.25 14.09 4.06
CA TYR A 96 -0.05 13.35 3.63
C TYR A 96 0.13 13.15 2.12
N ARG A 97 -0.92 13.27 1.27
CA ARG A 97 -0.85 12.93 -0.18
C ARG A 97 0.32 13.58 -0.93
N TYR A 98 0.64 14.83 -0.62
CA TYR A 98 1.70 15.58 -1.29
C TYR A 98 3.03 15.60 -0.52
N LYS A 99 3.07 15.00 0.67
CA LYS A 99 4.24 15.04 1.56
C LYS A 99 5.05 13.74 1.54
N ILE A 100 4.42 12.61 1.17
CA ILE A 100 5.08 11.31 1.15
C ILE A 100 4.91 10.67 -0.23
N PRO A 101 5.99 10.21 -0.88
CA PRO A 101 5.89 9.40 -2.08
C PRO A 101 5.03 8.15 -1.84
N GLU A 102 4.14 7.85 -2.78
CA GLU A 102 3.15 6.77 -2.68
C GLU A 102 3.74 5.41 -2.30
N THR A 103 4.85 5.02 -2.93
CA THR A 103 5.51 3.74 -2.63
C THR A 103 6.00 3.65 -1.18
N LEU A 104 6.45 4.78 -0.59
CA LEU A 104 6.85 4.82 0.81
C LEU A 104 5.64 4.77 1.74
N ALA A 105 4.59 5.53 1.41
CA ALA A 105 3.34 5.54 2.16
C ALA A 105 2.68 4.16 2.19
N MET A 106 2.61 3.47 1.04
CA MET A 106 2.06 2.11 0.93
C MET A 106 2.83 1.11 1.80
N GLY A 107 4.17 1.16 1.78
CA GLY A 107 5.00 0.28 2.62
C GLY A 107 4.83 0.54 4.13
N ASP A 108 4.77 1.81 4.53
CA ASP A 108 4.49 2.17 5.93
C ASP A 108 3.09 1.74 6.36
N ALA A 109 2.09 1.95 5.49
CA ALA A 109 0.70 1.58 5.74
C ALA A 109 0.54 0.07 5.93
N LEU A 110 1.17 -0.73 5.07
CA LEU A 110 1.15 -2.19 5.17
C LEU A 110 1.75 -2.68 6.50
N GLY A 111 2.88 -2.09 6.93
CA GLY A 111 3.49 -2.42 8.22
C GLY A 111 2.57 -2.13 9.41
N ILE A 112 1.80 -1.03 9.35
CA ILE A 112 0.80 -0.70 10.36
C ILE A 112 -0.38 -1.67 10.30
N ALA A 113 -0.92 -1.95 9.11
CA ALA A 113 -2.05 -2.87 8.93
C ALA A 113 -1.75 -4.26 9.53
N TYR A 114 -0.60 -4.85 9.21
CA TYR A 114 -0.18 -6.12 9.81
C TYR A 114 -0.02 -6.03 11.32
N LYS A 115 0.56 -4.94 11.82
CA LYS A 115 0.72 -4.72 13.27
C LYS A 115 -0.63 -4.68 13.99
N THR A 116 -1.63 -4.03 13.40
CA THR A 116 -2.98 -3.88 13.97
C THR A 116 -3.73 -5.21 13.98
N LEU A 117 -3.64 -5.99 12.90
CA LEU A 117 -4.35 -7.25 12.76
C LEU A 117 -3.65 -8.44 13.41
N ARG A 118 -2.39 -8.27 13.84
CA ARG A 118 -1.65 -9.32 14.53
C ARG A 118 -2.42 -9.74 15.81
N PRO A 119 -2.76 -11.02 15.98
CA PRO A 119 -3.40 -11.47 17.21
C PRO A 119 -2.46 -11.18 18.38
N LYS A 120 -2.98 -10.52 19.43
CA LYS A 120 -2.27 -10.42 20.70
C LYS A 120 -2.12 -11.85 21.19
N LYS A 121 -0.88 -12.32 21.43
CA LYS A 121 -0.68 -13.59 22.14
C LYS A 121 -1.49 -13.47 23.43
N GLN A 122 -2.54 -14.28 23.56
CA GLN A 122 -3.16 -14.51 24.85
C GLN A 122 -2.03 -15.08 25.71
N ASN A 123 -1.63 -14.36 26.76
CA ASN A 123 -0.84 -14.98 27.82
C ASN A 123 -1.71 -16.13 28.29
N ALA A 124 -1.22 -17.35 28.06
CA ALA A 124 -1.86 -18.58 28.50
C ALA A 124 -2.28 -18.39 29.96
N CYS A 125 -3.53 -18.70 30.24
CA CYS A 125 -4.13 -18.62 31.56
C CYS A 125 -3.16 -19.21 32.60
N THR A 126 -2.61 -18.33 33.45
CA THR A 126 -2.33 -18.68 34.83
C THR A 126 -3.69 -18.95 35.46
N SER A 127 -4.05 -20.22 35.57
CA SER A 127 -5.22 -20.69 36.31
C SER A 127 -4.90 -22.07 36.86
N GLY A 128 -4.85 -22.16 38.20
CA GLY A 128 -4.70 -23.39 38.96
C GLY A 128 -3.48 -23.38 39.85
#